data_AF-A0A383A0S9-F1
#
_entry.id   AF-A0A383A0S9-F1
#
_cell.length_a   1.000
_cell.length_b   1.000
_cell.length_c   1.000
_cell.angle_alpha   90.00
_cell.angle_beta   90.00
_cell.angle_gamma   90.00
#
_symmetry.space_group_name_H-M   'P 1'
#
loop_
_entity.id
_entity.type
_entity.pdbx_description
1 polymer ?
#
loop_
_entity_poly.entity_id
_entity_poly.type
_entity_poly.pdbx_seq_one_letter_code
_entity_poly.pdbx_strand_id
1 'polypeptide(L)'
;QIERGELAEELPLATQIAPKILSRGVLYLALFLHDLAKGGRGDHSKAGARVAIKLGPRLGLSAQETEQTAWLVRNHLIFSDTAFKRDVNDPQTLADFIAQVQSVERLRLLAVLTAADIRAVGPGRWNAWKGALLRELYHRAEEVLTGGHEAEGKAARVSAAQNTLRAALDDWLGEDIERFTTRLFPPYWLAFESATHMRHAHLVRDADARGAFLELDTRVDKKRAATEITLYAKDQPGMFTAVAGAIAAAGASI
;
A
#
# COMPACT_ATOMS: atom_id res chain seq x y z
N GLN A 1 21.54 -22.35 5.35
CA GLN A 1 20.48 -23.36 5.21
C GLN A 1 19.24 -22.74 4.57
N ILE A 2 18.55 -21.79 5.23
CA ILE A 2 17.37 -21.09 4.67
C ILE A 2 17.64 -20.52 3.27
N GLU A 3 18.67 -19.67 3.12
CA GLU A 3 18.99 -19.05 1.81
C GLU A 3 19.40 -20.04 0.72
N ARG A 4 19.83 -21.25 1.09
CA ARG A 4 20.20 -22.29 0.12
C ARG A 4 19.03 -23.21 -0.25
N GLY A 5 17.82 -22.96 0.28
CA GLY A 5 16.65 -23.78 0.01
C GLY A 5 16.56 -25.09 0.80
N GLU A 6 17.58 -25.43 1.60
CA GLU A 6 17.69 -26.70 2.32
C GLU A 6 16.59 -26.90 3.37
N LEU A 7 15.89 -25.84 3.77
CA LEU A 7 14.82 -25.86 4.76
C LEU A 7 13.45 -25.52 4.13
N ALA A 8 13.26 -25.74 2.83
CA ALA A 8 12.00 -25.41 2.15
C ALA A 8 10.78 -26.13 2.74
N GLU A 9 10.93 -27.39 3.16
CA GLU A 9 9.83 -28.15 3.79
C GLU A 9 9.55 -27.69 5.23
N GLU A 10 10.60 -27.47 6.03
CA GLU A 10 10.48 -27.09 7.45
C GLU A 10 10.09 -25.61 7.62
N LEU A 11 10.69 -24.73 6.81
CA LEU A 11 10.59 -23.27 6.84
C LEU A 11 10.22 -22.70 5.43
N PRO A 12 9.07 -23.06 4.84
CA PRO A 12 8.72 -22.67 3.47
C PRO A 12 8.68 -21.14 3.28
N LEU A 13 8.10 -20.44 4.25
CA LEU A 13 7.97 -18.98 4.23
C LEU A 13 9.34 -18.28 4.22
N ALA A 14 10.19 -18.59 5.20
CA ALA A 14 11.50 -17.97 5.32
C ALA A 14 12.37 -18.28 4.11
N THR A 15 12.27 -19.49 3.57
CA THR A 15 12.99 -19.92 2.36
C THR A 15 12.54 -19.15 1.13
N GLN A 16 11.23 -18.91 0.98
CA GLN A 16 10.67 -18.12 -0.13
C GLN A 16 11.02 -16.62 -0.04
N ILE A 17 11.09 -16.09 1.18
CA ILE A 17 11.33 -14.65 1.41
C ILE A 17 12.80 -14.29 1.37
N ALA A 18 13.69 -15.16 1.87
CA ALA A 18 15.11 -14.82 2.03
C ALA A 18 15.78 -14.27 0.75
N PRO A 19 15.51 -14.78 -0.47
CA PRO A 19 16.05 -14.21 -1.71
C PRO A 19 15.54 -12.80 -2.04
N LYS A 20 14.43 -12.37 -1.44
CA LYS A 20 13.80 -11.05 -1.67
C LYS A 20 14.31 -9.96 -0.69
N ILE A 21 15.15 -10.32 0.27
CA ILE A 21 15.72 -9.39 1.26
C ILE A 21 16.81 -8.56 0.59
N LEU A 22 16.69 -7.24 0.68
CA LEU A 22 17.65 -6.30 0.12
C LEU A 22 18.86 -6.16 1.05
N SER A 23 18.61 -6.05 2.36
CA SER A 23 19.65 -5.74 3.35
C SER A 23 20.17 -7.00 4.08
N ARG A 24 20.82 -7.92 3.36
CA ARG A 24 21.33 -9.19 3.95
C ARG A 24 22.30 -8.98 5.12
N GLY A 25 23.19 -7.98 5.02
CA GLY A 25 24.13 -7.65 6.10
C GLY A 25 23.43 -7.25 7.41
N VAL A 26 22.33 -6.49 7.30
CA VAL A 26 21.48 -6.11 8.44
C VAL A 26 20.86 -7.34 9.11
N LEU A 27 20.34 -8.29 8.32
CA LEU A 27 19.76 -9.53 8.85
C LEU A 27 20.79 -10.33 9.66
N TYR A 28 21.98 -10.54 9.11
CA TYR A 28 23.02 -11.34 9.78
C TYR A 28 23.50 -10.70 11.07
N LEU A 29 23.73 -9.38 11.05
CA LEU A 29 24.17 -8.67 12.25
C LEU A 29 23.07 -8.66 13.31
N ALA A 30 21.82 -8.47 12.93
CA ALA A 30 20.70 -8.56 13.87
C ALA A 30 20.56 -9.96 14.47
N LEU A 31 20.69 -11.03 13.68
CA LEU A 31 20.71 -12.41 14.17
C LEU A 31 21.83 -12.64 15.19
N PHE A 32 23.02 -12.07 14.95
CA PHE A 32 24.13 -12.15 15.91
C PHE A 32 23.85 -11.37 17.21
N LEU A 33 23.14 -10.24 17.13
CA LEU A 33 22.96 -9.31 18.25
C LEU A 33 21.65 -9.47 19.03
N HIS A 34 20.62 -10.12 18.47
CA HIS A 34 19.24 -10.02 18.97
C HIS A 34 19.08 -10.32 20.47
N ASP A 35 19.81 -11.33 20.97
CA ASP A 35 19.78 -11.77 22.36
C ASP A 35 21.08 -11.50 23.13
N LEU A 36 22.02 -10.72 22.57
CA LEU A 36 23.36 -10.50 23.15
C LEU A 36 23.32 -9.87 24.55
N ALA A 37 22.29 -9.07 24.85
CA ALA A 37 22.15 -8.38 26.12
C ALA A 37 21.33 -9.17 27.18
N LYS A 38 21.03 -10.44 26.91
CA LYS A 38 20.31 -11.30 27.84
C LYS A 38 21.14 -11.54 29.11
N GLY A 39 20.48 -11.51 30.27
CA GLY A 39 21.14 -11.61 31.58
C GLY A 39 21.62 -10.28 32.18
N GLY A 40 21.50 -9.17 31.45
CA GLY A 40 21.69 -7.82 31.99
C GLY A 40 20.49 -7.30 32.79
N ARG A 41 20.65 -6.16 33.47
CA ARG A 41 19.53 -5.46 34.12
C ARG A 41 18.70 -4.71 33.07
N GLY A 42 17.39 -5.00 33.00
CA GLY A 42 16.41 -4.31 32.16
C GLY A 42 16.01 -5.08 30.89
N ASP A 43 15.39 -4.37 29.95
CA ASP A 43 14.91 -4.92 28.67
C ASP A 43 16.09 -5.23 27.73
N HIS A 44 16.31 -6.52 27.46
CA HIS A 44 17.42 -7.02 26.65
C HIS A 44 17.33 -6.55 25.20
N SER A 45 16.14 -6.46 24.61
CA SER A 45 15.96 -6.00 23.23
C SER A 45 16.37 -4.54 23.10
N LYS A 46 15.99 -3.68 24.06
CA LYS A 46 16.44 -2.28 24.09
C LYS A 46 17.95 -2.16 24.33
N ALA A 47 18.52 -3.03 25.15
CA ALA A 47 19.96 -3.05 25.40
C ALA A 47 20.76 -3.52 24.17
N GLY A 48 20.32 -4.58 23.50
CA GLY A 48 20.91 -5.07 22.25
C GLY A 48 20.84 -4.01 21.14
N ALA A 49 19.73 -3.28 21.04
CA ALA A 49 19.61 -2.19 20.08
C ALA A 49 20.63 -1.07 20.31
N ARG A 50 20.93 -0.72 21.57
CA ARG A 50 22.00 0.24 21.90
C ARG A 50 23.38 -0.27 21.49
N VAL A 51 23.61 -1.59 21.57
CA VAL A 51 24.85 -2.21 21.10
C VAL A 51 24.93 -2.13 19.58
N ALA A 52 23.84 -2.45 18.86
CA ALA A 52 23.77 -2.34 17.41
C ALA A 52 24.07 -0.91 16.91
N ILE A 53 23.52 0.12 17.55
CA ILE A 53 23.80 1.53 17.21
C ILE A 53 25.29 1.87 17.32
N LYS A 54 25.98 1.33 18.34
CA LYS A 54 27.41 1.58 18.55
C LYS A 54 28.31 0.77 17.63
N LEU A 55 27.91 -0.47 17.31
CA LEU A 55 28.71 -1.38 16.50
C LEU A 55 28.56 -1.13 15.00
N GLY A 56 27.37 -0.74 14.52
CA GLY A 56 27.09 -0.56 13.10
C GLY A 56 28.14 0.27 12.36
N PRO A 57 28.43 1.52 12.77
CA PRO A 57 29.43 2.36 12.12
C PRO A 57 30.84 1.77 12.18
N ARG A 58 31.19 1.06 13.25
CA ARG A 58 32.50 0.41 13.41
C ARG A 58 32.68 -0.79 12.48
N LEU A 59 31.58 -1.37 12.03
CA LEU A 59 31.52 -2.47 11.06
C LEU A 59 31.28 -1.97 9.63
N GLY A 60 31.26 -0.65 9.41
CA GLY A 60 31.08 -0.05 8.09
C GLY A 60 29.64 0.08 7.60
N LEU A 61 28.64 -0.12 8.48
CA LEU A 61 27.24 0.08 8.11
C LEU A 61 26.95 1.58 7.91
N SER A 62 26.11 1.88 6.94
CA SER A 62 25.50 3.20 6.79
C SER A 62 24.61 3.55 7.99
N ALA A 63 24.22 4.82 8.11
CA ALA A 63 23.28 5.26 9.14
C ALA A 63 21.93 4.51 9.03
N GLN A 64 21.45 4.27 7.81
CA GLN A 64 20.22 3.53 7.55
C GLN A 64 20.33 2.08 7.98
N GLU A 65 21.41 1.38 7.60
CA GLU A 65 21.61 -0.03 7.98
C GLU A 65 21.81 -0.18 9.49
N THR A 66 22.48 0.78 10.13
CA THR A 66 22.65 0.83 11.58
C THR A 66 21.30 0.96 12.29
N GLU A 67 20.45 1.90 11.83
CA GLU A 67 19.08 2.07 12.34
C GLU A 67 18.25 0.80 12.15
N GLN A 68 18.30 0.22 10.96
CA GLN A 68 17.51 -0.96 10.62
C GLN A 68 17.95 -2.18 11.44
N THR A 69 19.25 -2.36 11.66
CA THR A 69 19.79 -3.40 12.55
C THR A 69 19.31 -3.19 13.99
N ALA A 70 19.41 -1.96 14.50
CA ALA A 70 18.98 -1.63 15.85
C ALA A 70 17.47 -1.81 16.04
N TRP A 71 16.67 -1.44 15.04
CA TRP A 71 15.23 -1.65 15.02
C TRP A 71 14.90 -3.14 15.04
N LEU A 72 15.59 -3.94 14.22
CA LEU A 72 15.35 -5.38 14.11
C LEU A 72 15.69 -6.10 15.43
N VAL A 73 16.81 -5.75 16.06
CA VAL A 73 17.19 -6.26 17.40
C VAL A 73 16.18 -5.82 18.47
N ARG A 74 15.74 -4.56 18.45
CA ARG A 74 14.77 -4.05 19.44
C ARG A 74 13.43 -4.78 19.35
N ASN A 75 13.01 -5.13 18.14
CA ASN A 75 11.66 -5.62 17.86
C ASN A 75 11.64 -7.12 17.52
N HIS A 76 12.72 -7.86 17.73
CA HIS A 76 12.84 -9.25 17.26
C HIS A 76 11.74 -10.19 17.79
N LEU A 77 11.10 -9.86 18.91
CA LEU A 77 10.01 -10.63 19.50
C LEU A 77 8.62 -10.32 18.90
N ILE A 78 8.41 -9.13 18.32
CA ILE A 78 7.05 -8.65 18.00
C ILE A 78 6.31 -9.57 17.03
N PHE A 79 7.02 -10.24 16.12
CA PHE A 79 6.43 -11.16 15.16
C PHE A 79 5.89 -12.41 15.86
N SER A 80 6.73 -13.07 16.67
CA SER A 80 6.33 -14.25 17.44
C SER A 80 5.28 -13.92 18.50
N ASP A 81 5.40 -12.77 19.18
CA ASP A 81 4.43 -12.35 20.18
C ASP A 81 3.06 -12.08 19.55
N THR A 82 3.02 -11.42 18.39
CA THR A 82 1.76 -11.17 17.68
C THR A 82 1.18 -12.47 17.14
N ALA A 83 1.98 -13.30 16.46
CA ALA A 83 1.51 -14.53 15.85
C ALA A 83 1.04 -15.59 16.87
N PHE A 84 1.63 -15.64 18.07
CA PHE A 84 1.37 -16.71 19.04
C PHE A 84 0.48 -16.30 20.22
N LYS A 85 0.35 -15.00 20.52
CA LYS A 85 -0.37 -14.52 21.71
C LYS A 85 -1.56 -13.61 21.40
N ARG A 86 -1.77 -13.22 20.15
CA ARG A 86 -2.88 -12.35 19.73
C ARG A 86 -3.70 -13.02 18.63
N ASP A 87 -4.92 -12.52 18.42
CA ASP A 87 -5.73 -12.92 17.29
C ASP A 87 -5.31 -12.13 16.05
N VAL A 88 -4.68 -12.80 15.09
CA VAL A 88 -4.26 -12.18 13.82
C VAL A 88 -5.43 -11.82 12.91
N ASN A 89 -6.64 -12.29 13.24
CA ASN A 89 -7.88 -11.92 12.55
C ASN A 89 -8.46 -10.59 13.03
N ASP A 90 -8.12 -10.15 14.22
CA ASP A 90 -8.55 -8.85 14.75
C ASP A 90 -7.91 -7.71 13.94
N PRO A 91 -8.72 -6.84 13.31
CA PRO A 91 -8.20 -5.71 12.53
C PRO A 91 -7.28 -4.78 13.32
N GLN A 92 -7.54 -4.59 14.63
CA GLN A 92 -6.71 -3.71 15.46
C GLN A 92 -5.33 -4.32 15.71
N THR A 93 -5.27 -5.61 16.05
CA THR A 93 -4.02 -6.36 16.20
C THR A 93 -3.15 -6.27 14.93
N LEU A 94 -3.76 -6.44 13.76
CA LEU A 94 -3.06 -6.33 12.48
C LEU A 94 -2.57 -4.90 12.22
N ALA A 95 -3.42 -3.90 12.47
CA ALA A 95 -3.06 -2.48 12.32
C ALA A 95 -1.89 -2.08 13.24
N ASP A 96 -1.91 -2.49 14.52
CA ASP A 96 -0.84 -2.22 15.48
C ASP A 96 0.50 -2.87 15.09
N PHE A 97 0.44 -4.08 14.52
CA PHE A 97 1.61 -4.78 14.01
C PHE A 97 2.19 -4.06 12.79
N ILE A 98 1.34 -3.68 11.82
CA ILE A 98 1.74 -2.95 10.62
C ILE A 98 2.33 -1.58 10.98
N ALA A 99 1.72 -0.85 11.92
CA ALA A 99 2.22 0.44 12.38
C ALA A 99 3.63 0.36 12.99
N GLN A 100 3.98 -0.78 13.59
CA GLN A 100 5.34 -1.03 14.08
C GLN A 100 6.31 -1.44 12.97
N VAL A 101 5.88 -2.33 12.07
CA VAL A 101 6.73 -2.90 11.00
C VAL A 101 7.02 -1.88 9.89
N GLN A 102 6.04 -1.07 9.50
CA GLN A 102 6.11 0.08 8.59
C GLN A 102 6.54 -0.19 7.13
N SER A 103 7.21 -1.29 6.82
CA SER A 103 7.62 -1.60 5.44
C SER A 103 7.70 -3.09 5.17
N VAL A 104 7.55 -3.46 3.89
CA VAL A 104 7.67 -4.85 3.45
C VAL A 104 9.09 -5.38 3.71
N GLU A 105 10.13 -4.56 3.58
CA GLU A 105 11.51 -5.01 3.88
C GLU A 105 11.69 -5.35 5.36
N ARG A 106 11.17 -4.53 6.28
CA ARG A 106 11.18 -4.83 7.71
C ARG A 106 10.37 -6.09 8.04
N LEU A 107 9.23 -6.28 7.37
CA LEU A 107 8.41 -7.49 7.50
C LEU A 107 9.21 -8.75 7.13
N ARG A 108 9.90 -8.72 5.98
CA ARG A 108 10.72 -9.83 5.48
C ARG A 108 11.88 -10.16 6.40
N LEU A 109 12.63 -9.15 6.83
CA LEU A 109 13.75 -9.28 7.76
C LEU A 109 13.31 -9.91 9.08
N LEU A 110 12.21 -9.41 9.63
CA LEU A 110 11.68 -9.86 10.90
C LEU A 110 11.16 -11.31 10.82
N ALA A 111 10.43 -11.66 9.76
CA ALA A 111 9.94 -13.02 9.54
C ALA A 111 11.08 -14.05 9.46
N VAL A 112 12.14 -13.73 8.69
CA VAL A 112 13.29 -14.63 8.55
C VAL A 112 14.08 -14.73 9.84
N LEU A 113 14.30 -13.61 10.56
CA LEU A 113 14.96 -13.62 11.86
C LEU A 113 14.20 -14.50 12.86
N THR A 114 12.89 -14.29 13.00
CA THR A 114 12.05 -15.04 13.94
C THR A 114 12.04 -16.55 13.63
N ALA A 115 11.96 -16.94 12.35
CA ALA A 115 12.02 -18.34 11.96
C ALA A 115 13.37 -18.98 12.32
N ALA A 116 14.48 -18.27 12.07
CA ALA A 116 15.82 -18.73 12.40
C ALA A 116 16.04 -18.86 13.92
N ASP A 117 15.58 -17.87 14.70
CA ASP A 117 15.67 -17.86 16.16
C ASP A 117 14.89 -19.03 16.78
N ILE A 118 13.59 -19.17 16.49
CA ILE A 118 12.76 -20.24 17.06
C ILE A 118 13.34 -21.62 16.76
N ARG A 119 13.86 -21.82 15.55
CA ARG A 119 14.49 -23.08 15.15
C ARG A 119 15.82 -23.32 15.89
N ALA A 120 16.59 -22.27 16.16
CA ALA A 120 17.89 -22.37 16.83
C ALA A 120 17.78 -22.73 18.33
N VAL A 121 16.65 -22.43 18.99
CA VAL A 121 16.46 -22.70 20.44
C VAL A 121 16.48 -24.20 20.79
N GLY A 122 16.22 -25.10 19.84
CA GLY A 122 16.41 -26.54 20.04
C GLY A 122 15.25 -27.42 19.52
N PRO A 123 15.40 -28.76 19.63
CA PRO A 123 14.43 -29.72 19.10
C PRO A 123 13.01 -29.48 19.64
N GLY A 124 12.00 -29.61 18.77
CA GLY A 124 10.58 -29.47 19.14
C GLY A 124 10.10 -28.04 19.42
N ARG A 125 10.99 -27.04 19.38
CA ARG A 125 10.60 -25.62 19.53
C ARG A 125 9.88 -25.11 18.27
N TRP A 126 10.36 -25.52 17.09
CA TRP A 126 9.66 -25.32 15.83
C TRP A 126 8.67 -26.46 15.55
N ASN A 127 7.48 -26.13 15.04
CA ASN A 127 6.50 -27.10 14.54
C ASN A 127 5.62 -26.50 13.44
N ALA A 128 4.90 -27.35 12.71
CA ALA A 128 4.07 -26.95 11.57
C ALA A 128 2.99 -25.92 11.93
N TRP A 129 2.42 -26.02 13.14
CA TRP A 129 1.40 -25.09 13.64
C TRP A 129 1.96 -23.67 13.84
N LYS A 130 3.11 -23.52 14.51
CA LYS A 130 3.79 -22.22 14.61
C LYS A 130 4.16 -21.67 13.24
N GLY A 131 4.63 -22.54 12.35
CA GLY A 131 4.90 -22.17 10.96
C GLY A 131 3.66 -21.62 10.25
N ALA A 132 2.47 -22.18 10.50
CA ALA A 132 1.21 -21.71 9.93
C ALA A 132 0.83 -20.32 10.44
N LEU A 133 0.90 -20.09 11.77
CA LEU A 133 0.60 -18.79 12.37
C LEU A 133 1.53 -17.68 11.85
N LEU A 134 2.82 -17.97 11.70
CA LEU A 134 3.78 -17.00 11.16
C LEU A 134 3.49 -16.67 9.69
N ARG A 135 3.07 -17.66 8.89
CA ARG A 135 2.64 -17.46 7.49
C ARG A 135 1.40 -16.61 7.38
N GLU A 136 0.39 -16.89 8.21
CA GLU A 136 -0.85 -16.13 8.21
C GLU A 136 -0.61 -14.66 8.51
N LEU A 137 0.13 -14.35 9.57
CA LEU A 137 0.49 -12.97 9.90
C LEU A 137 1.30 -12.30 8.79
N TYR A 138 2.29 -12.99 8.21
CA TYR A 138 3.10 -12.45 7.13
C TYR A 138 2.26 -12.04 5.93
N HIS A 139 1.41 -12.94 5.41
CA HIS A 139 0.66 -12.67 4.19
C HIS A 139 -0.36 -11.55 4.38
N ARG A 140 -1.04 -11.50 5.53
CA ARG A 140 -1.98 -10.40 5.83
C ARG A 140 -1.27 -9.06 5.96
N ALA A 141 -0.12 -9.03 6.64
CA ALA A 141 0.67 -7.80 6.77
C ALA A 141 1.25 -7.36 5.42
N GLU A 142 1.74 -8.30 4.59
CA GLU A 142 2.25 -8.02 3.25
C GLU A 142 1.15 -7.44 2.34
N GLU A 143 -0.06 -8.01 2.37
CA GLU A 143 -1.20 -7.51 1.60
C GLU A 143 -1.52 -6.05 1.94
N VAL A 144 -1.62 -5.71 3.24
CA VAL A 144 -1.91 -4.32 3.64
C VAL A 144 -0.76 -3.37 3.33
N LEU A 145 0.49 -3.79 3.58
CA LEU A 145 1.68 -2.96 3.32
C LEU A 145 1.86 -2.69 1.82
N THR A 146 1.52 -3.64 0.96
CA THR A 146 1.56 -3.47 -0.51
C THR A 146 0.35 -2.70 -1.04
N GLY A 147 -0.85 -2.93 -0.48
CA GLY A 147 -2.08 -2.23 -0.85
C GLY A 147 -2.10 -0.75 -0.45
N GLY A 148 -1.43 -0.37 0.65
CA GLY A 148 -1.26 1.04 1.05
C GLY A 148 -0.52 1.86 -0.02
N HIS A 149 0.53 1.29 -0.62
CA HIS A 149 1.26 1.93 -1.72
C HIS A 149 0.42 2.10 -3.00
N GLU A 150 -0.49 1.17 -3.29
CA GLU A 150 -1.43 1.31 -4.42
C GLU A 150 -2.45 2.42 -4.17
N ALA A 151 -2.95 2.53 -2.94
CA ALA A 151 -3.87 3.59 -2.52
C ALA A 151 -3.22 4.99 -2.55
N GLU A 152 -2.00 5.12 -2.02
CA GLU A 152 -1.21 6.37 -2.10
C GLU A 152 -0.91 6.76 -3.55
N GLY A 153 -0.48 5.80 -4.37
CA GLY A 153 -0.22 6.03 -5.80
C GLY A 153 -1.49 6.43 -6.56
N LYS A 154 -2.67 5.90 -6.18
CA LYS A 154 -3.95 6.32 -6.74
C LYS A 154 -4.31 7.76 -6.34
N ALA A 155 -4.16 8.10 -5.06
CA ALA A 155 -4.42 9.45 -4.55
C ALA A 155 -3.50 10.50 -5.19
N ALA A 156 -2.20 10.19 -5.31
CA ALA A 156 -1.23 11.07 -5.97
C ALA A 156 -1.57 11.32 -7.45
N ARG A 157 -1.99 10.28 -8.18
CA ARG A 157 -2.42 10.41 -9.59
C ARG A 157 -3.69 11.25 -9.75
N VAL A 158 -4.66 11.09 -8.85
CA VAL A 158 -5.88 11.92 -8.82
C VAL A 158 -5.52 13.38 -8.56
N SER A 159 -4.69 13.64 -7.55
CA SER A 159 -4.23 14.99 -7.22
C SER A 159 -3.46 15.63 -8.38
N ALA A 160 -2.59 14.86 -9.05
CA ALA A 160 -1.88 15.32 -10.25
C ALA A 160 -2.84 15.71 -11.38
N ALA A 161 -3.85 14.88 -11.68
CA ALA A 161 -4.85 15.18 -12.69
C ALA A 161 -5.66 16.45 -12.37
N GLN A 162 -6.05 16.64 -11.10
CA GLN A 162 -6.72 17.85 -10.64
C GLN A 162 -5.81 19.09 -10.74
N ASN A 163 -4.52 18.98 -10.40
CA ASN A 163 -3.58 20.08 -10.50
C ASN A 163 -3.30 20.47 -11.95
N THR A 164 -3.20 19.50 -12.87
CA THR A 164 -3.10 19.78 -14.30
C THR A 164 -4.34 20.52 -14.80
N LEU A 165 -5.54 20.13 -14.34
CA LEU A 165 -6.76 20.87 -14.67
C LEU A 165 -6.74 22.29 -14.11
N ARG A 166 -6.38 22.47 -12.82
CA ARG A 166 -6.28 23.79 -12.17
C ARG A 166 -5.37 24.74 -12.96
N ALA A 167 -4.23 24.24 -13.44
CA ALA A 167 -3.29 25.03 -14.24
C ALA A 167 -3.80 25.37 -15.64
N ALA A 168 -4.73 24.57 -16.18
CA ALA A 168 -5.27 24.76 -17.53
C ALA A 168 -6.55 25.63 -17.56
N LEU A 169 -7.22 25.82 -16.42
CA LEU A 169 -8.39 26.70 -16.27
C LEU A 169 -7.94 28.09 -15.76
N ASP A 170 -7.17 28.81 -16.57
CA ASP A 170 -6.64 30.13 -16.22
C ASP A 170 -7.71 31.24 -16.19
N ASP A 171 -8.87 31.01 -16.80
CA ASP A 171 -10.03 31.91 -16.82
C ASP A 171 -11.02 31.68 -15.66
N TRP A 172 -10.74 30.77 -14.72
CA TRP A 172 -11.66 30.40 -13.64
C TRP A 172 -11.27 30.98 -12.27
N LEU A 173 -12.29 31.27 -11.45
CA LEU A 173 -12.09 31.56 -10.03
C LEU A 173 -11.75 30.27 -9.26
N GLY A 174 -10.86 30.37 -8.27
CA GLY A 174 -10.43 29.21 -7.48
C GLY A 174 -11.58 28.45 -6.81
N GLU A 175 -12.62 29.15 -6.36
CA GLU A 175 -13.82 28.53 -5.77
C GLU A 175 -14.61 27.69 -6.78
N ASP A 176 -14.71 28.13 -8.04
CA ASP A 176 -15.40 27.38 -9.09
C ASP A 176 -14.63 26.12 -9.48
N ILE A 177 -13.29 26.20 -9.50
CA ILE A 177 -12.44 25.03 -9.75
C ILE A 177 -12.61 24.02 -8.61
N GLU A 178 -12.54 24.46 -7.35
CA GLU A 178 -12.76 23.58 -6.19
C GLU A 178 -14.15 22.95 -6.19
N ARG A 179 -15.18 23.74 -6.53
CA ARG A 179 -16.57 23.26 -6.66
C ARG A 179 -16.70 22.20 -7.74
N PHE A 180 -15.93 22.26 -8.83
CA PHE A 180 -15.90 21.21 -9.85
C PHE A 180 -15.08 19.99 -9.37
N THR A 181 -13.89 20.21 -8.81
CA THR A 181 -12.97 19.11 -8.45
C THR A 181 -13.52 18.22 -7.34
N THR A 182 -14.30 18.78 -6.43
CA THR A 182 -14.91 18.07 -5.29
C THR A 182 -16.18 17.29 -5.65
N ARG A 183 -16.80 17.55 -6.81
CA ARG A 183 -18.02 16.83 -7.26
C ARG A 183 -17.75 15.43 -7.79
N LEU A 184 -16.54 15.15 -8.25
CA LEU A 184 -16.23 13.99 -9.09
C LEU A 184 -15.33 12.99 -8.37
N PHE A 185 -15.64 11.71 -8.53
CA PHE A 185 -14.97 10.62 -7.82
C PHE A 185 -13.59 10.29 -8.41
N PRO A 186 -12.67 9.69 -7.62
CA PRO A 186 -11.34 9.28 -8.08
C PRO A 186 -11.28 8.52 -9.42
N PRO A 187 -12.20 7.58 -9.75
CA PRO A 187 -12.15 6.89 -11.05
C PRO A 187 -12.30 7.83 -12.26
N TYR A 188 -13.09 8.90 -12.14
CA TYR A 188 -13.26 9.88 -13.20
C TYR A 188 -11.92 10.54 -13.58
N TRP A 189 -11.18 11.00 -12.56
CA TRP A 189 -9.88 11.68 -12.74
C TRP A 189 -8.80 10.81 -13.37
N LEU A 190 -8.95 9.48 -13.29
CA LEU A 190 -8.02 8.51 -13.85
C LEU A 190 -8.47 8.00 -15.22
N ALA A 191 -9.75 8.15 -15.55
CA ALA A 191 -10.32 7.65 -16.81
C ALA A 191 -10.10 8.62 -17.98
N PHE A 192 -9.87 9.91 -17.72
CA PHE A 192 -9.82 10.93 -18.74
C PHE A 192 -8.54 11.77 -18.69
N GLU A 193 -8.18 12.30 -19.86
CA GLU A 193 -7.07 13.25 -20.01
C GLU A 193 -7.50 14.67 -19.60
N SER A 194 -6.52 15.53 -19.28
CA SER A 194 -6.78 16.91 -18.85
C SER A 194 -7.64 17.71 -19.84
N ALA A 195 -7.46 17.51 -21.15
CA ALA A 195 -8.27 18.19 -22.17
C ALA A 195 -9.76 17.79 -22.09
N THR A 196 -10.07 16.56 -21.69
CA THR A 196 -11.44 16.10 -21.47
C THR A 196 -11.99 16.64 -20.16
N HIS A 197 -11.18 16.67 -19.10
CA HIS A 197 -11.56 17.33 -17.84
C HIS A 197 -11.94 18.80 -18.05
N MET A 198 -11.19 19.55 -18.86
CA MET A 198 -11.50 20.96 -19.19
C MET A 198 -12.84 21.09 -19.90
N ARG A 199 -13.11 20.28 -20.93
CA ARG A 199 -14.40 20.32 -21.64
C ARG A 199 -15.56 20.06 -20.70
N HIS A 200 -15.45 19.04 -19.85
CA HIS A 200 -16.47 18.73 -18.87
C HIS A 200 -16.63 19.85 -17.83
N ALA A 201 -15.55 20.51 -17.42
CA ALA A 201 -15.61 21.66 -16.54
C ALA A 201 -16.44 22.80 -17.17
N HIS A 202 -16.12 23.21 -18.39
CA HIS A 202 -16.90 24.25 -19.09
C HIS A 202 -18.36 23.86 -19.30
N LEU A 203 -18.63 22.61 -19.70
CA LEU A 203 -20.00 22.10 -19.84
C LEU A 203 -20.79 22.24 -18.55
N VAL A 204 -20.21 21.81 -17.43
CA VAL A 204 -20.85 21.88 -16.10
C VAL A 204 -21.04 23.32 -15.65
N ARG A 205 -20.05 24.20 -15.85
CA ARG A 205 -20.15 25.63 -15.49
C ARG A 205 -21.28 26.31 -16.25
N ASP A 206 -21.33 26.13 -17.56
CA ASP A 206 -22.29 26.81 -18.42
C ASP A 206 -23.72 26.27 -18.19
N ALA A 207 -23.85 24.96 -17.94
CA ALA A 207 -25.11 24.34 -17.53
C ALA A 207 -25.60 24.86 -16.16
N ASP A 208 -24.71 24.93 -15.17
CA ASP A 208 -25.02 25.44 -13.83
C ASP A 208 -25.43 26.92 -13.87
N ALA A 209 -24.72 27.75 -14.65
CA ALA A 209 -25.01 29.18 -14.80
C ALA A 209 -26.41 29.45 -15.37
N ARG A 210 -26.91 28.53 -16.22
CA ARG A 210 -28.27 28.61 -16.81
C ARG A 210 -29.33 27.85 -15.99
N GLY A 211 -28.93 27.15 -14.93
CA GLY A 211 -29.83 26.29 -14.16
C GLY A 211 -30.41 25.14 -14.98
N ALA A 212 -29.64 24.59 -15.92
CA ALA A 212 -30.11 23.52 -16.81
C ALA A 212 -30.42 22.23 -16.02
N PHE A 213 -31.53 21.58 -16.36
CA PHE A 213 -31.90 20.28 -15.78
C PHE A 213 -31.14 19.11 -16.42
N LEU A 214 -30.78 19.26 -17.69
CA LEU A 214 -30.05 18.31 -18.51
C LEU A 214 -29.24 19.10 -19.54
N GLU A 215 -27.95 18.80 -19.65
CA GLU A 215 -27.06 19.31 -20.68
C GLU A 215 -26.41 18.12 -21.40
N LEU A 216 -26.29 18.24 -22.72
CA LEU A 216 -25.71 17.24 -23.60
C LEU A 216 -24.61 17.89 -24.43
N ASP A 217 -23.43 17.28 -24.44
CA ASP A 217 -22.36 17.58 -25.39
C ASP A 217 -22.09 16.36 -26.25
N THR A 218 -21.81 16.57 -27.54
CA THR A 218 -21.55 15.47 -28.48
C THR A 218 -20.34 15.77 -29.32
N ARG A 219 -19.50 14.75 -29.50
CA ARG A 219 -18.26 14.89 -30.26
C ARG A 219 -17.96 13.63 -31.04
N VAL A 220 -17.57 13.79 -32.30
CA VAL A 220 -17.05 12.67 -33.10
C VAL A 220 -15.57 12.44 -32.74
N ASP A 221 -15.30 11.33 -32.07
CA ASP A 221 -13.94 10.83 -31.88
C ASP A 221 -13.51 10.03 -33.12
N LYS A 222 -12.83 10.72 -34.04
CA LYS A 222 -12.29 10.12 -35.26
C LYS A 222 -11.28 9.00 -34.99
N LYS A 223 -10.56 9.02 -33.87
CA LYS A 223 -9.59 7.96 -33.54
C LYS A 223 -10.29 6.69 -33.11
N ARG A 224 -11.39 6.81 -32.35
CA ARG A 224 -12.20 5.68 -31.89
C ARG A 224 -13.31 5.28 -32.87
N ALA A 225 -13.47 6.01 -33.97
CA ALA A 225 -14.57 5.87 -34.93
C ALA A 225 -15.95 5.84 -34.22
N ALA A 226 -16.10 6.68 -33.20
CA ALA A 226 -17.27 6.70 -32.32
C ALA A 226 -17.73 8.14 -32.05
N THR A 227 -19.00 8.29 -31.69
CA THR A 227 -19.52 9.55 -31.15
C THR A 227 -19.49 9.49 -29.62
N GLU A 228 -18.68 10.34 -29.01
CA GLU A 228 -18.71 10.62 -27.57
C GLU A 228 -19.95 11.46 -27.27
N ILE A 229 -20.76 11.00 -26.31
CA ILE A 229 -21.92 11.73 -25.78
C ILE A 229 -21.65 11.95 -24.29
N THR A 230 -21.52 13.21 -23.88
CA THR A 230 -21.38 13.58 -22.47
C THR A 230 -22.71 14.14 -21.98
N LEU A 231 -23.23 13.55 -20.91
CA LEU A 231 -24.49 13.96 -20.29
C LEU A 231 -24.22 14.50 -18.89
N TYR A 232 -24.73 15.70 -18.62
CA TYR A 232 -24.74 16.32 -17.29
C TYR A 232 -26.20 16.56 -16.86
N ALA A 233 -26.61 15.93 -15.78
CA ALA A 233 -27.95 16.05 -15.23
C ALA A 233 -27.94 15.75 -13.74
N LYS A 234 -29.03 16.08 -13.05
CA LYS A 234 -29.26 15.59 -11.69
C LYS A 234 -29.46 14.08 -11.73
N ASP A 235 -28.83 13.37 -10.80
CA ASP A 235 -29.01 11.93 -10.70
C ASP A 235 -30.48 11.58 -10.39
N GLN A 236 -30.99 10.57 -11.09
CA GLN A 236 -32.36 10.07 -10.99
C GLN A 236 -32.35 8.55 -11.20
N PRO A 237 -33.16 7.78 -10.45
CA PRO A 237 -33.26 6.34 -10.64
C PRO A 237 -33.57 5.97 -12.09
N GLY A 238 -32.76 5.09 -12.68
CA GLY A 238 -32.96 4.59 -14.04
C GLY A 238 -32.47 5.52 -15.16
N MET A 239 -31.82 6.64 -14.85
CA MET A 239 -31.31 7.60 -15.86
C MET A 239 -30.39 6.94 -16.89
N PHE A 240 -29.41 6.13 -16.44
CA PHE A 240 -28.51 5.42 -17.34
C PHE A 240 -29.27 4.51 -18.31
N THR A 241 -30.22 3.70 -17.79
CA THR A 241 -31.05 2.80 -18.60
C THR A 241 -31.91 3.54 -19.61
N ALA A 242 -32.49 4.68 -19.21
CA ALA A 242 -33.30 5.52 -20.09
C ALA A 242 -32.47 6.10 -21.25
N VAL A 243 -31.27 6.62 -20.94
CA VAL A 243 -30.34 7.17 -21.93
C VAL A 243 -29.86 6.06 -22.88
N ALA A 244 -29.41 4.93 -22.35
CA ALA A 244 -28.99 3.78 -23.16
C ALA A 244 -30.12 3.29 -24.08
N GLY A 245 -31.34 3.17 -23.54
CA GLY A 245 -32.52 2.79 -24.32
C GLY A 245 -32.83 3.79 -25.44
N ALA A 246 -32.73 5.10 -25.17
CA ALA A 246 -32.94 6.13 -26.18
C ALA A 246 -31.89 6.08 -27.30
N ILE A 247 -30.62 5.86 -26.96
CA ILE A 247 -29.53 5.74 -27.95
C ILE A 247 -29.72 4.48 -28.80
N ALA A 248 -30.05 3.35 -28.17
CA ALA A 248 -30.35 2.11 -28.89
C ALA A 248 -31.57 2.24 -29.82
N ALA A 249 -32.64 2.90 -29.36
CA ALA A 249 -33.84 3.16 -30.15
C ALA A 249 -33.57 4.08 -31.35
N ALA A 250 -32.57 4.97 -31.25
CA ALA A 250 -32.09 5.79 -32.36
C ALA A 250 -31.21 5.01 -33.37
N GLY A 251 -31.01 3.71 -33.15
CA GLY A 251 -30.24 2.83 -34.03
C GLY A 251 -28.72 2.90 -33.82
N ALA A 252 -28.26 3.53 -32.74
CA ALA A 252 -26.84 3.57 -32.40
C ALA A 252 -26.44 2.38 -31.52
N SER A 253 -25.22 1.89 -31.72
CA SER A 253 -24.58 0.92 -30.84
C SER A 253 -23.85 1.65 -29.71
N ILE A 254 -24.02 1.18 -28.48
CA ILE A 254 -23.43 1.69 -27.24
C ILE A 254 -22.65 0.60 -26.52
#